data_AF-A0A1V5AMW2-F1
#
_entry.id   AF-A0A1V5AMW2-F1
#
_cell.length_a   1.000
_cell.length_b   1.000
_cell.length_c   1.000
_cell.angle_alpha   90.00
_cell.angle_beta   90.00
_cell.angle_gamma   90.00
#
_symmetry.space_group_name_H-M   'P 1'
#
loop_
_entity.id
_entity.type
_entity.pdbx_description
1 polymer ?
#
loop_
_entity_poly.entity_id
_entity_poly.type
_entity_poly.pdbx_seq_one_letter_code
_entity_poly.pdbx_strand_id
1 'polypeptide(L)'
;MYFAPSIPYFRSYWGAINCKGCDPGTLSGRQIIEARERDIEKYTKQQYDSEMTDVALCSMRGCTVHGHSLRLEENGMQFDMLARTEMGKDGNVYAVKDQVGIPLDKKINLGKPMTEAEAKKRTTIFRFDGVPMGGKIGARKFDEAIEMTHHMWEYRSKWGYRPE
;
A
#
# COMPACT_ATOMS: atom_id res chain seq x y z
N MET A 1 3.82 2.54 -5.88
CA MET A 1 4.28 3.94 -5.78
C MET A 1 3.46 4.93 -6.63
N TYR A 2 2.68 4.48 -7.61
CA TYR A 2 1.81 5.35 -8.41
C TYR A 2 0.45 5.51 -7.73
N PHE A 3 0.35 6.40 -6.75
CA PHE A 3 -0.90 6.79 -6.07
C PHE A 3 -1.75 5.66 -5.46
N ALA A 4 -1.16 4.50 -5.16
CA ALA A 4 -1.84 3.45 -4.39
C ALA A 4 -2.41 4.04 -3.08
N PRO A 5 -3.63 3.65 -2.65
CA PRO A 5 -4.30 4.28 -1.52
C PRO A 5 -3.52 4.16 -0.21
N SER A 6 -2.98 2.98 0.09
CA SER A 6 -2.18 2.73 1.30
C SER A 6 -0.74 2.34 0.99
N ILE A 7 0.22 3.11 1.52
CA ILE A 7 1.65 2.77 1.52
C ILE A 7 2.01 1.78 2.65
N PRO A 8 3.17 1.10 2.62
CA PRO A 8 3.53 0.07 3.60
C PRO A 8 3.42 0.52 5.07
N TYR A 9 3.96 1.69 5.44
CA TYR A 9 3.88 2.16 6.82
C TYR A 9 2.42 2.39 7.29
N PHE A 10 1.55 2.91 6.42
CA PHE A 10 0.13 3.12 6.76
C PHE A 10 -0.60 1.80 7.02
N ARG A 11 -0.27 0.73 6.30
CA ARG A 11 -0.84 -0.60 6.57
C ARG A 11 -0.37 -1.16 7.92
N SER A 12 0.89 -0.93 8.28
CA SER A 12 1.41 -1.35 9.60
C SER A 12 0.83 -0.54 10.74
N TYR A 13 0.61 0.77 10.57
CA TYR A 13 -0.11 1.60 11.53
C TYR A 13 -1.55 1.13 11.68
N TRP A 14 -2.25 0.85 10.58
CA TRP A 14 -3.59 0.29 10.63
C TRP A 14 -3.62 -1.03 11.40
N GLY A 15 -2.69 -1.95 11.14
CA GLY A 15 -2.56 -3.21 11.88
C GLY A 15 -2.37 -2.97 13.37
N ALA A 16 -1.37 -2.18 13.74
CA ALA A 16 -1.05 -1.90 15.15
C ALA A 16 -2.18 -1.19 15.93
N ILE A 17 -3.00 -0.37 15.25
CA ILE A 17 -4.08 0.41 15.87
C ILE A 17 -5.39 -0.40 15.93
N ASN A 18 -5.72 -1.13 14.85
CA ASN A 18 -7.07 -1.70 14.67
C ASN A 18 -7.14 -3.23 14.86
N CYS A 19 -6.00 -3.93 14.85
CA CYS A 19 -5.95 -5.38 14.97
C CYS A 19 -5.38 -5.79 16.33
N LYS A 20 -6.01 -6.78 16.99
CA LYS A 20 -5.54 -7.30 18.28
C LYS A 20 -4.65 -8.52 18.05
N GLY A 21 -3.46 -8.51 18.66
CA GLY A 21 -2.55 -9.66 18.59
C GLY A 21 -2.04 -9.94 17.17
N CYS A 22 -1.73 -8.90 16.42
CA CYS A 22 -1.12 -8.98 15.10
C CYS A 22 0.34 -8.53 15.10
N ASP A 23 1.11 -8.99 14.11
CA ASP A 23 2.52 -8.66 13.89
C ASP A 23 2.71 -8.05 12.47
N PRO A 24 2.72 -6.71 12.34
CA PRO A 24 2.89 -6.04 11.06
C PRO A 24 4.36 -5.80 10.69
N GLY A 25 4.79 -6.33 9.54
CA GLY A 25 6.11 -6.11 8.95
C GLY A 25 6.09 -5.15 7.76
N THR A 26 6.97 -4.13 7.77
CA THR A 26 7.03 -3.08 6.74
C THR A 26 8.31 -3.16 5.90
N LEU A 27 8.18 -3.28 4.59
CA LEU A 27 9.29 -3.17 3.63
C LEU A 27 8.88 -2.22 2.48
N SER A 28 9.81 -1.86 1.61
CA SER A 28 9.51 -0.98 0.46
C SER A 28 8.52 -1.62 -0.52
N GLY A 29 8.78 -2.87 -0.92
CA GLY A 29 8.01 -3.60 -1.93
C GLY A 29 6.97 -4.58 -1.39
N ARG A 30 6.86 -4.72 -0.07
CA ARG A 30 5.86 -5.61 0.57
C ARG A 30 5.50 -5.11 1.97
N GLN A 31 4.29 -5.43 2.38
CA GLN A 31 3.84 -5.28 3.76
C GLN A 31 3.12 -6.57 4.14
N ILE A 32 3.35 -7.06 5.35
CA ILE A 32 2.79 -8.31 5.86
C ILE A 32 2.13 -8.06 7.21
N ILE A 33 1.07 -8.79 7.50
CA ILE A 33 0.51 -8.90 8.85
C ILE A 33 0.42 -10.38 9.16
N GLU A 34 1.04 -10.80 10.26
CA GLU A 34 0.89 -12.15 10.80
C GLU A 34 -0.05 -12.11 12.01
N ALA A 35 -0.97 -13.06 12.09
CA ALA A 35 -1.92 -13.18 13.19
C ALA A 35 -2.41 -14.63 13.28
N ARG A 36 -3.26 -14.94 14.26
CA ARG A 36 -3.97 -16.23 14.28
C ARG A 36 -4.83 -16.36 13.03
N GLU A 37 -4.92 -17.57 12.48
CA GLU A 37 -5.54 -17.87 11.18
C GLU A 37 -6.96 -17.29 11.03
N ARG A 38 -7.85 -17.54 12.00
CA ARG A 38 -9.22 -16.98 12.00
C ARG A 38 -9.29 -15.46 12.02
N ASP A 39 -8.25 -14.81 12.54
CA ASP A 39 -8.21 -13.35 12.71
C ASP A 39 -7.59 -12.71 11.45
N ILE A 40 -6.57 -13.33 10.86
CA ILE A 40 -5.99 -12.82 9.61
C ILE A 40 -6.99 -12.88 8.45
N GLU A 41 -7.91 -13.86 8.42
CA GLU A 41 -9.01 -13.88 7.45
C GLU A 41 -9.89 -12.62 7.55
N LYS A 42 -10.25 -12.23 8.78
CA LYS A 42 -11.08 -11.04 9.02
C LYS A 42 -10.34 -9.75 8.66
N TYR A 43 -9.07 -9.64 9.04
CA TYR A 43 -8.25 -8.48 8.73
C TYR A 43 -7.99 -8.34 7.23
N THR A 44 -7.76 -9.47 6.55
CA THR A 44 -7.63 -9.53 5.09
C THR A 44 -8.90 -9.00 4.43
N LYS A 45 -10.07 -9.51 4.82
CA LYS A 45 -11.35 -9.05 4.29
C LYS A 45 -11.55 -7.55 4.49
N GLN A 46 -11.29 -7.03 5.69
CA GLN A 46 -11.44 -5.61 5.97
C GLN A 46 -10.50 -4.73 5.14
N GLN A 47 -9.25 -5.15 4.91
CA GLN A 47 -8.33 -4.39 4.06
C GLN A 47 -8.67 -4.45 2.58
N TYR A 48 -9.17 -5.60 2.08
CA TYR A 48 -9.52 -5.77 0.67
C TYR A 48 -10.87 -5.14 0.29
N ASP A 49 -11.84 -5.15 1.21
CA ASP A 49 -13.17 -4.57 0.97
C ASP A 49 -13.20 -3.06 1.22
N SER A 50 -12.12 -2.46 1.74
CA SER A 50 -12.04 -1.04 2.05
C SER A 50 -11.24 -0.25 1.02
N GLU A 51 -11.32 1.08 1.14
CA GLU A 51 -10.55 2.01 0.33
C GLU A 51 -9.02 1.89 0.48
N MET A 52 -8.54 1.11 1.46
CA MET A 52 -7.11 0.87 1.64
C MET A 52 -6.48 0.11 0.48
N THR A 53 -7.29 -0.54 -0.36
CA THR A 53 -6.83 -1.40 -1.45
C THR A 53 -7.46 -0.98 -2.77
N ASP A 54 -6.60 -0.68 -3.73
CA ASP A 54 -6.97 -0.61 -5.14
C ASP A 54 -6.43 -1.86 -5.83
N VAL A 55 -7.27 -2.55 -6.60
CA VAL A 55 -6.95 -3.88 -7.15
C VAL A 55 -6.01 -3.86 -8.36
N ALA A 56 -5.75 -2.70 -8.97
CA ALA A 56 -4.72 -2.54 -10.00
C ALA A 56 -3.38 -2.07 -9.43
N LEU A 57 -3.40 -1.21 -8.42
CA LEU A 57 -2.22 -0.57 -7.82
C LEU A 57 -1.65 -1.34 -6.63
N CYS A 58 -2.42 -2.28 -6.08
CA CYS A 58 -2.05 -3.22 -5.02
C CYS A 58 -2.44 -4.65 -5.44
N SER A 59 -1.73 -5.65 -4.94
CA SER A 59 -2.08 -7.06 -5.15
C SER A 59 -1.55 -7.94 -4.02
N MET A 60 -2.13 -9.13 -3.83
CA MET A 60 -1.77 -10.04 -2.73
C MET A 60 -0.54 -10.85 -3.12
N ARG A 61 0.59 -10.68 -2.42
CA ARG A 61 1.86 -11.29 -2.80
C ARG A 61 2.64 -11.84 -1.59
N GLY A 62 2.61 -13.15 -1.39
CA GLY A 62 3.41 -13.85 -0.39
C GLY A 62 4.86 -14.08 -0.82
N CYS A 63 5.11 -14.17 -2.14
CA CYS A 63 6.42 -14.30 -2.76
C CYS A 63 6.52 -13.45 -4.03
N THR A 64 7.73 -13.29 -4.57
CA THR A 64 8.00 -12.60 -5.85
C THR A 64 7.29 -11.24 -5.93
N VAL A 65 7.59 -10.37 -4.96
CA VAL A 65 6.84 -9.13 -4.69
C VAL A 65 7.24 -7.94 -5.58
N HIS A 66 8.15 -8.15 -6.53
CA HIS A 66 8.67 -7.08 -7.38
C HIS A 66 7.55 -6.39 -8.17
N GLY A 67 7.53 -5.05 -8.21
CA GLY A 67 6.51 -4.28 -8.93
C GLY A 67 6.16 -2.92 -8.34
N HIS A 68 6.33 -2.71 -7.03
CA HIS A 68 5.87 -1.48 -6.36
C HIS A 68 6.44 -0.17 -6.95
N SER A 69 7.65 -0.24 -7.50
CA SER A 69 8.42 0.86 -8.10
C SER A 69 8.55 0.76 -9.63
N LEU A 70 7.90 -0.22 -10.25
CA LEU A 70 7.89 -0.37 -11.71
C LEU A 70 6.79 0.50 -12.30
N ARG A 71 7.00 0.95 -13.54
CA ARG A 71 5.95 1.56 -14.35
C ARG A 71 4.76 0.61 -14.42
N LEU A 72 3.57 1.20 -14.48
CA LEU A 72 2.35 0.45 -14.70
C LEU A 72 2.35 -0.15 -16.11
N GLU A 73 1.65 -1.25 -16.28
CA GLU A 73 1.34 -1.83 -17.59
C GLU A 73 0.40 -0.91 -18.38
N GLU A 74 0.21 -1.18 -19.67
CA GLU A 74 -0.64 -0.35 -20.56
C GLU A 74 -2.10 -0.27 -20.09
N ASN A 75 -2.58 -1.30 -19.41
CA ASN A 75 -3.92 -1.35 -18.79
C ASN A 75 -3.98 -0.69 -17.40
N GLY A 76 -2.89 -0.08 -16.93
CA GLY A 76 -2.79 0.58 -15.63
C GLY A 76 -2.52 -0.35 -14.44
N MET A 77 -2.33 -1.66 -14.65
CA MET A 77 -2.03 -2.58 -13.57
C MET A 77 -0.56 -2.53 -13.14
N GLN A 78 -0.33 -2.80 -11.86
CA GLN A 78 1.00 -3.03 -11.32
C GLN A 78 1.58 -4.35 -11.83
N PHE A 79 2.81 -4.29 -12.34
CA PHE A 79 3.57 -5.46 -12.76
C PHE A 79 3.54 -6.59 -11.71
N ASP A 80 3.21 -7.80 -12.14
CA ASP A 80 3.29 -9.03 -11.34
C ASP A 80 3.99 -10.16 -12.13
N MET A 81 5.20 -10.53 -11.72
CA MET A 81 5.96 -11.59 -12.36
C MET A 81 5.24 -12.95 -12.36
N LEU A 82 4.37 -13.21 -11.39
CA LEU A 82 3.61 -14.47 -11.32
C LEU A 82 2.24 -14.38 -12.00
N ALA A 83 1.85 -13.21 -12.51
CA ALA A 83 0.55 -12.95 -13.13
C ALA A 83 -0.62 -13.52 -12.27
N ARG A 84 -0.67 -13.14 -10.99
CA ARG A 84 -1.73 -13.61 -10.07
C ARG A 84 -3.07 -12.92 -10.32
N THR A 85 -3.04 -11.75 -10.93
CA THR A 85 -4.21 -10.97 -11.30
C THR A 85 -4.21 -10.65 -12.78
N GLU A 86 -5.38 -10.61 -13.40
CA GLU A 86 -5.58 -10.18 -14.79
C GLU A 86 -6.78 -9.23 -14.90
N MET A 87 -6.73 -8.28 -15.84
CA MET A 87 -7.88 -7.41 -16.13
C MET A 87 -8.75 -8.05 -17.22
N GLY A 88 -10.03 -8.24 -16.91
CA GLY A 88 -11.04 -8.71 -17.84
C GLY A 88 -11.46 -7.61 -18.82
N LYS A 89 -12.14 -8.02 -19.91
CA LYS A 89 -12.67 -7.10 -20.92
C LYS A 89 -13.76 -6.15 -20.38
N ASP A 90 -14.36 -6.51 -19.25
CA ASP A 90 -15.35 -5.72 -18.52
C ASP A 90 -14.72 -4.66 -17.59
N GLY A 91 -13.38 -4.60 -17.56
CA GLY A 91 -12.59 -3.70 -16.73
C GLY A 91 -12.47 -4.15 -15.27
N ASN A 92 -13.01 -5.33 -14.90
CA ASN A 92 -12.79 -5.90 -13.57
C ASN A 92 -11.42 -6.58 -13.51
N VAL A 93 -10.81 -6.58 -12.32
CA VAL A 93 -9.60 -7.35 -12.03
C VAL A 93 -10.00 -8.68 -11.40
N TYR A 94 -9.39 -9.75 -11.88
CA TYR A 94 -9.63 -11.11 -11.41
C TYR A 94 -8.36 -11.69 -10.81
N ALA A 95 -8.44 -12.25 -9.60
CA ALA A 95 -7.41 -13.15 -9.11
C ALA A 95 -7.58 -14.52 -9.78
N VAL A 96 -6.49 -15.02 -10.36
CA VAL A 96 -6.41 -16.32 -11.03
C VAL A 96 -5.47 -17.29 -10.31
N LYS A 97 -4.67 -16.78 -9.38
CA LYS A 97 -3.78 -17.54 -8.51
C LYS A 97 -3.88 -17.00 -7.09
N ASP A 98 -3.49 -17.81 -6.12
CA ASP A 98 -3.34 -17.37 -4.73
C ASP A 98 -2.12 -16.45 -4.54
N GLN A 99 -1.90 -16.02 -3.30
CA GLN A 99 -0.81 -15.10 -2.96
C GLN A 99 0.60 -15.64 -3.24
N VAL A 100 0.78 -16.96 -3.34
CA VAL A 100 2.07 -17.61 -3.63
C VAL A 100 2.17 -18.14 -5.06
N GLY A 101 1.14 -17.91 -5.89
CA GLY A 101 1.15 -18.22 -7.32
C GLY A 101 0.54 -19.57 -7.71
N ILE A 102 -0.15 -20.25 -6.78
CA ILE A 102 -0.86 -21.50 -7.08
C ILE A 102 -2.18 -21.15 -7.80
N PRO A 103 -2.48 -21.77 -8.96
CA PRO A 103 -3.74 -21.53 -9.67
C PRO A 103 -4.96 -21.81 -8.81
N LEU A 104 -5.94 -20.91 -8.85
CA LEU A 104 -7.22 -21.10 -8.20
C LEU A 104 -8.11 -22.01 -9.05
N ASP A 105 -9.00 -22.75 -8.39
CA ASP A 105 -10.05 -23.55 -9.00
C ASP A 105 -11.02 -22.70 -9.84
N LYS A 106 -11.25 -21.46 -9.42
CA LYS A 106 -12.06 -20.46 -10.12
C LYS A 106 -11.45 -19.07 -10.00
N LYS A 107 -11.72 -18.24 -11.01
CA LYS A 107 -11.38 -16.81 -10.96
C LYS A 107 -12.20 -16.12 -9.87
N ILE A 108 -11.55 -15.24 -9.11
CA ILE A 108 -12.20 -14.42 -8.09
C ILE A 108 -12.26 -12.99 -8.61
N ASN A 109 -13.46 -12.43 -8.78
CA ASN A 109 -13.64 -11.03 -9.16
C ASN A 109 -13.30 -10.13 -7.96
N LEU A 110 -12.27 -9.31 -8.10
CA LEU A 110 -11.83 -8.34 -7.10
C LEU A 110 -12.48 -6.96 -7.28
N GLY A 111 -13.22 -6.75 -8.36
CA GLY A 111 -13.88 -5.48 -8.70
C GLY A 111 -13.09 -4.63 -9.69
N LYS A 112 -13.53 -3.38 -9.86
CA LYS A 112 -12.90 -2.42 -10.76
C LYS A 112 -11.80 -1.62 -10.05
N PRO A 113 -10.71 -1.28 -10.75
CA PRO A 113 -9.76 -0.29 -10.24
C PRO A 113 -10.43 1.07 -10.02
N MET A 114 -9.89 1.83 -9.07
CA MET A 114 -10.16 3.25 -8.90
C MET A 114 -9.71 4.01 -10.15
N THR A 115 -10.40 5.11 -10.44
CA THR A 115 -9.91 6.07 -11.44
C THR A 115 -8.66 6.77 -10.90
N GLU A 116 -7.81 7.30 -11.78
CA GLU A 116 -6.61 8.03 -11.38
C GLU A 116 -6.93 9.20 -10.43
N ALA A 117 -8.02 9.92 -10.70
CA ALA A 117 -8.47 11.03 -9.86
C ALA A 117 -8.86 10.57 -8.45
N GLU A 118 -9.53 9.42 -8.33
CA GLU A 118 -9.92 8.86 -7.04
C GLU A 118 -8.71 8.29 -6.28
N ALA A 119 -7.80 7.61 -6.98
CA ALA A 119 -6.54 7.14 -6.40
C ALA A 119 -5.71 8.32 -5.84
N LYS A 120 -5.55 9.40 -6.62
CA LYS A 120 -4.86 10.63 -6.17
C LYS A 120 -5.52 11.28 -4.94
N LYS A 121 -6.85 11.22 -4.84
CA LYS A 121 -7.60 11.76 -3.71
C LYS A 121 -7.41 10.93 -2.42
N ARG A 122 -7.33 9.60 -2.53
CA ARG A 122 -7.25 8.68 -1.39
C ARG A 122 -5.83 8.27 -1.00
N THR A 123 -4.85 8.58 -1.85
CA THR A 123 -3.48 8.14 -1.63
C THR A 123 -2.85 8.72 -0.37
N THR A 124 -2.04 7.90 0.27
CA THR A 124 -1.22 8.26 1.44
C THR A 124 0.24 8.55 1.08
N ILE A 125 0.59 8.50 -0.21
CA ILE A 125 1.95 8.79 -0.68
C ILE A 125 2.10 10.27 -1.07
N PHE A 126 3.15 10.91 -0.57
CA PHE A 126 3.59 12.19 -1.10
C PHE A 126 4.35 12.00 -2.42
N ARG A 127 4.02 12.78 -3.45
CA ARG A 127 4.66 12.77 -4.77
C ARG A 127 4.64 14.16 -5.40
N PHE A 128 5.67 14.46 -6.20
CA PHE A 128 5.80 15.76 -6.87
C PHE A 128 4.68 16.03 -7.90
N ASP A 129 4.15 14.98 -8.54
CA ASP A 129 3.04 15.03 -9.51
C ASP A 129 1.66 14.83 -8.86
N GLY A 130 1.59 14.97 -7.53
CA GLY A 130 0.39 15.01 -6.72
C GLY A 130 0.54 16.02 -5.60
N VAL A 131 0.54 15.56 -4.35
CA VAL A 131 0.89 16.39 -3.20
C VAL A 131 2.34 16.13 -2.80
N PRO A 132 3.28 17.08 -2.98
CA PRO A 132 4.64 16.90 -2.51
C PRO A 132 4.73 17.06 -0.99
N MET A 133 5.70 16.39 -0.37
CA MET A 133 5.94 16.48 1.07
C MET A 133 6.50 17.85 1.48
N GLY A 134 7.21 18.54 0.57
CA GLY A 134 7.69 19.90 0.77
C GLY A 134 8.16 20.55 -0.53
N GLY A 135 8.54 21.84 -0.45
CA GLY A 135 9.05 22.62 -1.59
C GLY A 135 8.03 23.59 -2.21
N LYS A 136 8.41 24.21 -3.35
CA LYS A 136 7.65 25.28 -4.03
C LYS A 136 6.73 24.79 -5.17
N ILE A 137 6.69 23.50 -5.45
CA ILE A 137 5.85 22.96 -6.53
C ILE A 137 4.49 22.57 -5.94
N GLY A 138 3.42 23.26 -6.35
CA GLY A 138 2.06 23.06 -5.81
C GLY A 138 1.76 23.96 -4.60
N ALA A 139 0.56 24.56 -4.57
CA ALA A 139 0.18 25.65 -3.67
C ALA A 139 -0.09 25.24 -2.20
N ARG A 140 0.53 24.19 -1.67
CA ARG A 140 0.39 23.78 -0.26
C ARG A 140 1.75 23.54 0.39
N LYS A 141 1.97 24.21 1.52
CA LYS A 141 3.10 23.99 2.43
C LYS A 141 2.72 22.89 3.41
N PHE A 142 3.11 21.65 3.16
CA PHE A 142 3.07 20.60 4.19
C PHE A 142 4.38 20.59 5.00
N ASP A 143 4.87 21.79 5.30
CA ASP A 143 6.09 21.99 6.10
C ASP A 143 5.95 21.35 7.48
N GLU A 144 4.73 21.24 8.03
CA GLU A 144 4.46 20.60 9.33
C GLU A 144 4.94 19.14 9.38
N ALA A 145 4.77 18.35 8.31
CA ALA A 145 5.23 16.96 8.30
C ALA A 145 6.77 16.89 8.31
N ILE A 146 7.43 17.82 7.63
CA ILE A 146 8.89 17.95 7.62
C ILE A 146 9.39 18.46 8.98
N GLU A 147 8.74 19.49 9.52
CA GLU A 147 9.05 20.09 10.81
C GLU A 147 8.94 19.06 11.93
N MET A 148 7.85 18.30 12.00
CA MET A 148 7.67 17.20 12.95
C MET A 148 8.77 16.13 12.79
N THR A 149 9.11 15.77 11.55
CA THR A 149 10.18 14.79 11.29
C THR A 149 11.54 15.30 11.76
N HIS A 150 11.85 16.57 11.50
CA HIS A 150 13.08 17.22 11.97
C HIS A 150 13.11 17.35 13.49
N HIS A 151 11.97 17.66 14.11
CA HIS A 151 11.85 17.77 15.56
C HIS A 151 12.18 16.44 16.25
N MET A 152 11.65 15.32 15.73
CA MET A 152 12.02 13.99 16.22
C MET A 152 13.51 13.68 16.02
N TRP A 153 14.06 14.03 14.85
CA TRP A 153 15.49 13.82 14.56
C TRP A 153 16.37 14.60 15.53
N GLU A 154 16.06 15.87 15.78
CA GLU A 154 16.82 16.76 16.66
C GLU A 154 16.83 16.22 18.09
N TYR A 155 15.66 15.90 18.65
CA TYR A 155 15.59 15.39 20.01
C TYR A 155 16.25 14.02 20.19
N ARG A 156 16.07 13.10 19.22
CA ARG A 156 16.77 11.81 19.26
C ARG A 156 18.28 11.97 19.19
N SER A 157 18.77 12.95 18.42
CA SER A 157 20.19 13.26 18.32
C SER A 157 20.74 13.88 19.61
N LYS A 158 20.07 14.92 20.12
CA LYS A 158 20.46 15.64 21.34
C LYS A 158 20.47 14.69 22.54
N TRP A 159 19.35 14.00 22.79
CA TRP A 159 19.21 13.14 23.95
C TRP A 159 19.96 11.81 23.82
N GLY A 160 20.22 11.36 22.58
CA GLY A 160 21.12 10.24 22.32
C GLY A 160 22.58 10.56 22.67
N TYR A 161 23.00 11.82 22.51
CA TYR A 161 24.32 12.28 22.95
C TYR A 161 24.36 12.54 24.47
N ARG A 162 23.42 13.33 24.99
CA ARG A 162 23.29 13.61 26.42
C ARG A 162 21.79 13.77 26.80
N PRO A 163 21.23 12.89 27.63
CA PRO A 163 19.80 12.87 27.96
C PRO A 163 19.43 13.95 28.99
N GLU A 164 19.57 15.23 28.62
CA GLU A 164 19.15 16.43 29.35
C GLU A 164 18.68 17.58 28.41
#